data_AF-A0A920NFQ9-F1
#
_entry.id   AF-A0A920NFQ9-F1
#
_cell.length_a   1.000
_cell.length_b   1.000
_cell.length_c   1.000
_cell.angle_alpha   90.00
_cell.angle_beta   90.00
_cell.angle_gamma   90.00
#
_symmetry.space_group_name_H-M   'P 1'
#
loop_
_entity.id
_entity.type
_entity.pdbx_description
1 polymer ?
#
loop_
_entity_poly.entity_id
_entity_poly.type
_entity_poly.pdbx_seq_one_letter_code
_entity_poly.pdbx_strand_id
1 'polypeptide(L)'
;MEAILKTYFFFSADAFGVLPPISRLTAEQTIYYFLSGYTSKLAGVEQGIVEPEATFSPCFAEPFLVFNPTKYAEMLMLMLNSHNVSAWLVNTGWHRGKYGEGTRISIAVTRSLIHAALTEKIDDVEYTVDPVFGLHVPGQCPDVDEKLLTPRELWKDKHKYDTNAYRLACAFEHNFRKYQDEVSVDISLSGPQV
;
A
#
# COMPACT_ATOMS: atom_id res chain seq x y z
N MET A 1 -17.72 27.07 -5.58
CA MET A 1 -17.84 25.62 -5.37
C MET A 1 -16.51 25.18 -4.81
N GLU A 2 -16.44 24.85 -3.52
CA GLU A 2 -15.21 24.35 -2.92
C GLU A 2 -14.87 22.99 -3.54
N ALA A 3 -13.59 22.78 -3.86
CA ALA A 3 -13.13 21.50 -4.36
C ALA A 3 -13.14 20.50 -3.20
N ILE A 4 -14.05 19.51 -3.25
CA ILE A 4 -14.13 18.44 -2.27
C ILE A 4 -13.26 17.28 -2.75
N LEU A 5 -12.34 16.82 -1.90
CA LEU A 5 -11.58 15.61 -2.18
C LEU A 5 -12.53 14.41 -2.22
N LYS A 6 -12.45 13.62 -3.29
CA LYS A 6 -13.23 12.38 -3.44
C LYS A 6 -12.39 11.11 -3.31
N THR A 7 -11.15 11.15 -3.77
CA THR A 7 -10.32 9.96 -3.88
C THR A 7 -8.89 10.29 -3.46
N TYR A 8 -8.29 9.43 -2.64
CA TYR A 8 -6.92 9.58 -2.16
C TYR A 8 -6.12 8.34 -2.55
N PHE A 9 -4.90 8.53 -3.08
CA PHE A 9 -4.03 7.42 -3.49
C PHE A 9 -2.67 7.50 -2.79
N PHE A 10 -2.23 6.38 -2.23
CA PHE A 10 -0.83 6.13 -1.89
C PHE A 10 -0.16 5.32 -2.99
N PHE A 11 1.00 5.77 -3.44
CA PHE A 11 1.82 5.01 -4.39
C PHE A 11 3.01 4.41 -3.68
N SER A 12 3.11 3.08 -3.71
CA SER A 12 4.26 2.35 -3.19
C SER A 12 4.94 1.60 -4.31
N ALA A 13 6.25 1.74 -4.45
CA ALA A 13 7.03 0.93 -5.39
C ALA A 13 7.53 -0.32 -4.67
N ASP A 14 6.65 -1.30 -4.46
CA ASP A 14 6.99 -2.53 -3.73
C ASP A 14 7.93 -3.43 -4.53
N ALA A 15 9.21 -3.46 -4.14
CA ALA A 15 10.22 -4.32 -4.75
C ALA A 15 10.25 -5.73 -4.15
N PHE A 16 9.49 -6.00 -3.08
CA PHE A 16 9.29 -7.36 -2.57
C PHE A 16 8.30 -8.13 -3.44
N GLY A 17 7.42 -7.44 -4.16
CA GLY A 17 6.50 -8.01 -5.13
C GLY A 17 5.30 -8.74 -4.51
N VAL A 18 4.89 -8.31 -3.32
CA VAL A 18 3.90 -8.99 -2.47
C VAL A 18 2.62 -8.19 -2.27
N LEU A 19 2.68 -6.85 -2.36
CA LEU A 19 1.49 -6.01 -2.24
C LEU A 19 0.56 -6.19 -3.46
N PRO A 20 -0.77 -6.25 -3.24
CA PRO A 20 -1.75 -6.19 -4.33
C PRO A 20 -1.54 -4.96 -5.22
N PRO A 21 -1.89 -5.04 -6.52
CA PRO A 21 -1.71 -3.92 -7.44
C PRO A 21 -2.56 -2.70 -7.06
N ILE A 22 -3.72 -2.92 -6.44
CA ILE A 22 -4.55 -1.90 -5.82
C ILE A 22 -5.28 -2.50 -4.61
N SER A 23 -5.50 -1.70 -3.58
CA SER A 23 -6.32 -2.07 -2.42
C SER A 23 -7.09 -0.88 -1.91
N ARG A 24 -8.37 -1.08 -1.55
CA ARG A 24 -9.18 -0.10 -0.84
C ARG A 24 -8.78 -0.12 0.64
N LEU A 25 -8.63 1.05 1.23
CA LEU A 25 -8.25 1.21 2.63
C LEU A 25 -9.45 1.66 3.45
N THR A 26 -9.58 1.15 4.68
CA THR A 26 -10.42 1.81 5.70
C THR A 26 -9.77 3.14 6.14
N ALA A 27 -10.49 3.94 6.92
CA ALA A 27 -9.93 5.18 7.45
C ALA A 27 -8.69 4.90 8.32
N GLU A 28 -8.75 3.88 9.16
CA GLU A 28 -7.67 3.46 10.07
C GLU A 28 -6.47 2.91 9.30
N GLN A 29 -6.72 2.06 8.28
CA GLN A 29 -5.67 1.62 7.36
C GLN A 29 -5.03 2.81 6.63
N THR A 30 -5.83 3.79 6.21
CA THR A 30 -5.32 4.99 5.54
C THR A 30 -4.32 5.72 6.43
N ILE A 31 -4.62 5.88 7.73
CA ILE A 31 -3.69 6.49 8.68
C ILE A 31 -2.47 5.61 8.93
N TYR A 32 -2.65 4.30 9.08
CA TYR A 32 -1.54 3.36 9.27
C TYR A 32 -0.53 3.44 8.11
N TYR A 33 -1.00 3.35 6.87
CA TYR A 33 -0.16 3.40 5.68
C TYR A 33 0.41 4.81 5.42
N PHE A 34 -0.30 5.87 5.80
CA PHE A 34 0.21 7.24 5.75
C PHE A 34 1.40 7.46 6.68
N LEU A 35 1.30 7.03 7.94
CA LEU A 35 2.38 7.13 8.92
C LEU A 35 3.54 6.16 8.60
N SER A 36 3.23 5.02 8.01
CA SER A 36 4.25 4.09 7.52
C SER A 36 5.04 4.68 6.36
N GLY A 37 4.34 5.22 5.35
CA GLY A 37 4.96 5.84 4.18
C GLY A 37 5.90 4.90 3.43
N TYR A 38 5.44 3.66 3.22
CA TYR A 38 6.27 2.59 2.67
C TYR A 38 6.55 2.74 1.17
N THR A 39 7.81 2.59 0.80
CA THR A 39 8.28 2.30 -0.56
C THR A 39 9.53 1.41 -0.49
N SER A 40 10.04 0.92 -1.62
CA SER A 40 11.33 0.21 -1.63
C SER A 40 12.45 1.05 -2.20
N LYS A 41 13.66 0.86 -1.63
CA LYS A 41 14.91 1.20 -2.29
C LYS A 41 15.34 0.06 -3.21
N LEU A 42 15.77 0.41 -4.42
CA LEU A 42 16.15 -0.55 -5.44
C LEU A 42 17.65 -0.85 -5.38
N ALA A 43 17.99 -2.13 -5.49
CA ALA A 43 19.38 -2.57 -5.59
C ALA A 43 20.04 -1.98 -6.84
N GLY A 44 21.26 -1.45 -6.65
CA GLY A 44 22.06 -0.84 -7.72
C GLY A 44 21.78 0.64 -8.00
N VAL A 45 20.81 1.27 -7.33
CA VAL A 45 20.55 2.73 -7.44
C VAL A 45 21.19 3.51 -6.29
N GLU A 46 21.35 2.88 -5.12
CA GLU A 46 22.09 3.43 -3.98
C GLU A 46 23.34 2.56 -3.68
N GLN A 47 24.47 3.19 -3.33
CA GLN A 47 25.70 2.47 -3.00
C GLN A 47 25.46 1.51 -1.82
N GLY A 48 25.71 0.22 -2.03
CA GLY A 48 25.66 -0.81 -0.98
C GLY A 48 24.39 -1.66 -0.95
N ILE A 49 23.35 -1.33 -1.72
CA ILE A 49 22.10 -2.11 -1.75
C ILE A 49 22.21 -3.22 -2.81
N VAL A 50 22.22 -4.47 -2.35
CA VAL A 50 22.33 -5.69 -3.19
C VAL A 50 20.99 -6.40 -3.35
N GLU A 51 20.08 -6.21 -2.40
CA GLU A 51 18.73 -6.79 -2.35
C GLU A 51 17.71 -5.67 -2.05
N PRO A 52 16.42 -5.83 -2.42
CA PRO A 52 15.39 -4.86 -2.06
C PRO A 52 15.34 -4.56 -0.57
N GLU A 53 15.31 -3.28 -0.23
CA GLU A 53 15.19 -2.81 1.15
C GLU A 53 13.90 -1.99 1.31
N ALA A 54 13.14 -2.32 2.35
CA ALA A 54 11.96 -1.55 2.72
C ALA A 54 12.41 -0.18 3.27
N THR A 55 11.78 0.89 2.79
CA THR A 55 12.00 2.25 3.26
C THR A 55 10.68 2.84 3.70
N PHE A 56 10.68 3.45 4.88
CA PHE A 56 9.51 4.02 5.51
C PHE A 56 9.74 5.50 5.71
N SER A 57 9.03 6.33 4.96
CA SER A 57 9.12 7.78 5.01
C SER A 57 7.75 8.33 5.42
N PRO A 58 7.49 8.57 6.72
CA PRO A 58 6.18 9.02 7.19
C PRO A 58 5.60 10.16 6.35
N CYS A 59 4.28 10.11 6.17
CA CYS A 59 3.52 11.01 5.32
C CYS A 59 3.98 11.02 3.84
N PHE A 60 4.78 10.02 3.42
CA PHE A 60 5.49 9.96 2.14
C PHE A 60 6.42 11.16 1.89
N ALA A 61 6.82 11.86 2.95
CA ALA A 61 7.48 13.17 2.86
C ALA A 61 8.38 13.49 4.06
N GLU A 62 8.90 12.48 4.77
CA GLU A 62 9.66 12.63 6.02
C GLU A 62 10.69 13.78 6.01
N PRO A 63 11.53 13.96 4.97
CA PRO A 63 12.55 15.02 4.97
C PRO A 63 11.99 16.45 4.99
N PHE A 64 10.69 16.62 4.72
CA PHE A 64 10.02 17.91 4.63
C PHE A 64 9.07 18.18 5.80
N LEU A 65 8.93 17.23 6.74
CA LEU A 65 8.03 17.37 7.88
C LEU A 65 8.62 18.35 8.90
N VAL A 66 7.77 19.27 9.37
CA VAL A 66 8.13 20.26 10.40
C VAL A 66 7.56 19.83 11.76
N PHE A 67 6.41 19.18 11.77
CA PHE A 67 5.79 18.61 12.97
C PHE A 67 6.01 17.11 13.06
N ASN A 68 5.66 16.52 14.21
CA ASN A 68 5.55 15.07 14.33
C ASN A 68 4.55 14.54 13.27
N PRO A 69 4.88 13.45 12.53
CA PRO A 69 3.98 12.76 11.60
C PRO A 69 2.54 12.59 12.09
N THR A 70 2.33 12.31 13.39
CA THR A 70 1.00 12.06 13.97
C THR A 70 0.08 13.27 13.88
N LYS A 71 0.63 14.49 13.94
CA LYS A 71 -0.14 15.72 13.70
C LYS A 71 -0.72 15.79 12.29
N TYR A 72 0.05 15.37 11.28
CA TYR A 72 -0.44 15.32 9.89
C TYR A 72 -1.45 14.19 9.70
N ALA A 73 -1.29 13.08 10.42
CA ALA A 73 -2.25 11.97 10.43
C ALA A 73 -3.60 12.39 11.04
N GLU A 74 -3.61 13.16 12.14
CA GLU A 74 -4.84 13.73 12.70
C GLU A 74 -5.57 14.61 11.69
N MET A 75 -4.84 15.48 10.98
CA MET A 75 -5.41 16.33 9.93
C MET A 75 -6.00 15.50 8.79
N LEU A 76 -5.32 14.41 8.39
CA LEU A 76 -5.83 13.50 7.38
C LEU A 76 -7.09 12.77 7.86
N MET A 77 -7.12 12.29 9.10
CA MET A 77 -8.27 11.61 9.69
C MET A 77 -9.51 12.51 9.75
N LEU A 78 -9.33 13.78 10.15
CA LEU A 78 -10.42 14.76 10.15
C LEU A 78 -10.98 14.97 8.74
N MET A 79 -10.12 15.02 7.72
CA MET A 79 -10.52 15.16 6.32
C MET A 79 -11.29 13.93 5.84
N LEU A 80 -10.81 12.72 6.15
CA LEU A 80 -11.49 11.45 5.82
C LEU A 80 -12.85 11.31 6.52
N ASN A 81 -12.99 11.79 7.76
CA ASN A 81 -14.26 11.72 8.47
C ASN A 81 -15.28 12.78 8.02
N SER A 82 -14.79 13.92 7.52
CA SER A 82 -15.63 15.03 7.07
C SER A 82 -16.16 14.85 5.64
N HIS A 83 -15.54 13.96 4.87
CA HIS A 83 -15.81 13.77 3.45
C HIS A 83 -15.87 12.28 3.12
N ASN A 84 -16.77 11.87 2.22
CA ASN A 84 -16.83 10.49 1.77
C ASN A 84 -15.68 10.18 0.79
N VAL A 85 -14.45 10.07 1.30
CA VAL A 85 -13.22 9.90 0.52
C VAL A 85 -12.88 8.42 0.39
N SER A 86 -12.75 7.95 -0.84
CA SER A 86 -12.22 6.61 -1.12
C SER A 86 -10.69 6.64 -1.12
N ALA A 87 -10.06 5.96 -0.16
CA ALA A 87 -8.61 5.87 -0.04
C ALA A 87 -8.08 4.53 -0.60
N TRP A 88 -6.96 4.60 -1.32
CA TRP A 88 -6.41 3.46 -2.05
C TRP A 88 -4.89 3.36 -1.87
N LEU A 89 -4.40 2.14 -1.70
CA LEU A 89 -2.98 1.79 -1.82
C LEU A 89 -2.73 1.19 -3.20
N VAL A 90 -1.77 1.74 -3.95
CA VAL A 90 -1.44 1.31 -5.31
C VAL A 90 0.02 0.86 -5.36
N ASN A 91 0.23 -0.42 -5.71
CA ASN A 91 1.56 -0.92 -5.98
C ASN A 91 1.98 -0.52 -7.41
N THR A 92 3.06 0.25 -7.51
CA THR A 92 3.70 0.70 -8.76
C THR A 92 5.08 0.05 -8.96
N GLY A 93 5.40 -0.92 -8.10
CA GLY A 93 6.61 -1.72 -8.08
C GLY A 93 6.42 -3.03 -8.84
N TRP A 94 6.78 -4.15 -8.20
CA TRP A 94 6.92 -5.47 -8.81
C TRP A 94 5.74 -6.39 -8.50
N HIS A 95 5.60 -7.42 -9.35
CA HIS A 95 4.70 -8.55 -9.20
C HIS A 95 5.36 -9.82 -9.78
N ARG A 96 4.74 -11.00 -9.60
CA ARG A 96 5.27 -12.31 -10.06
C ARG A 96 6.62 -12.71 -9.43
N GLY A 97 7.10 -11.97 -8.43
CA GLY A 97 8.41 -12.12 -7.82
C GLY A 97 8.93 -10.79 -7.27
N LYS A 98 9.93 -10.85 -6.40
CA LYS A 98 10.70 -9.66 -5.96
C LYS A 98 11.51 -9.06 -7.12
N TYR A 99 12.03 -7.86 -6.95
CA TYR A 99 13.00 -7.26 -7.88
C TYR A 99 14.15 -8.25 -8.19
N GLY A 100 14.53 -8.33 -9.47
CA GLY A 100 15.50 -9.29 -9.99
C GLY A 100 14.91 -10.65 -10.39
N GLU A 101 13.72 -11.03 -9.87
CA GLU A 101 13.01 -12.27 -10.24
C GLU A 101 11.67 -12.00 -10.95
N GLY A 102 10.90 -11.04 -10.44
CA GLY A 102 9.60 -10.62 -10.95
C GLY A 102 9.68 -9.52 -12.01
N THR A 103 8.52 -8.99 -12.37
CA THR A 103 8.37 -7.92 -13.36
C THR A 103 7.71 -6.71 -12.73
N ARG A 104 8.09 -5.51 -13.19
CA ARG A 104 7.42 -4.28 -12.76
C ARG A 104 5.99 -4.22 -13.33
N ILE A 105 5.02 -3.78 -12.53
CA ILE A 105 3.64 -3.58 -12.97
C ILE A 105 3.66 -2.56 -14.11
N SER A 106 3.00 -2.90 -15.23
CA SER A 106 3.00 -2.02 -16.40
C SER A 106 2.24 -0.74 -16.09
N ILE A 107 2.72 0.39 -16.62
CA ILE A 107 2.06 1.69 -16.44
C ILE A 107 0.62 1.68 -17.01
N ALA A 108 0.35 0.86 -18.03
CA ALA A 108 -0.98 0.69 -18.60
C ALA A 108 -1.95 0.04 -17.58
N VAL A 109 -1.49 -1.00 -16.86
CA VAL A 109 -2.27 -1.62 -15.78
C VAL A 109 -2.51 -0.63 -14.65
N THR A 110 -1.46 0.06 -14.17
CA THR A 110 -1.61 1.07 -13.10
C THR A 110 -2.60 2.17 -13.48
N ARG A 111 -2.55 2.68 -14.72
CA ARG A 111 -3.50 3.68 -15.21
C ARG A 111 -4.93 3.15 -15.26
N SER A 112 -5.12 1.89 -15.65
CA SER A 112 -6.44 1.27 -15.71
C SER A 112 -7.04 1.12 -14.30
N LEU A 113 -6.23 0.70 -13.32
CA LEU A 113 -6.64 0.60 -11.91
C LEU A 113 -7.01 1.97 -11.32
N ILE A 114 -6.18 3.00 -11.53
CA ILE A 114 -6.47 4.36 -11.08
C ILE A 114 -7.73 4.90 -11.75
N HIS A 115 -7.88 4.68 -13.06
CA HIS A 115 -9.07 5.12 -13.79
C HIS A 115 -10.34 4.44 -13.26
N ALA A 116 -10.28 3.14 -12.98
CA ALA A 116 -11.39 2.40 -12.40
C ALA A 116 -11.78 2.93 -11.01
N ALA A 117 -10.80 3.20 -10.13
CA ALA A 117 -11.03 3.81 -8.82
C ALA A 117 -11.60 5.23 -8.91
N LEU A 118 -11.08 6.07 -9.83
CA LEU A 118 -11.55 7.44 -10.04
C LEU A 118 -12.97 7.51 -10.65
N THR A 119 -13.37 6.48 -11.37
CA THR A 119 -14.69 6.37 -12.01
C THR A 119 -15.63 5.45 -11.26
N GLU A 120 -15.28 5.07 -10.02
CA GLU A 120 -16.09 4.26 -9.10
C GLU A 120 -16.48 2.88 -9.69
N LYS A 121 -15.80 2.42 -10.76
CA LYS A 121 -16.09 1.17 -11.48
C LYS A 121 -15.75 -0.08 -10.69
N ILE A 122 -14.99 0.07 -9.61
CA ILE A 122 -14.59 -1.02 -8.71
C ILE A 122 -15.15 -0.82 -7.30
N ASP A 123 -16.09 0.11 -7.09
CA ASP A 123 -16.61 0.39 -5.75
C ASP A 123 -17.58 -0.72 -5.27
N ASP A 124 -18.40 -1.24 -6.20
CA ASP A 124 -19.47 -2.22 -5.98
C ASP A 124 -19.13 -3.63 -6.52
N VAL A 125 -17.84 -3.99 -6.54
CA VAL A 125 -17.41 -5.36 -6.87
C VAL A 125 -17.20 -6.20 -5.61
N GLU A 126 -17.09 -7.51 -5.76
CA GLU A 126 -16.70 -8.37 -4.63
C GLU A 126 -15.25 -8.06 -4.24
N TYR A 127 -14.99 -7.99 -2.93
CA TYR A 127 -13.66 -7.75 -2.37
C TYR A 127 -13.20 -8.95 -1.56
N THR A 128 -11.91 -9.26 -1.69
CA THR A 128 -11.21 -10.22 -0.83
C THR A 128 -10.27 -9.49 0.11
N VAL A 129 -10.19 -9.95 1.36
CA VAL A 129 -9.22 -9.44 2.32
C VAL A 129 -7.91 -10.20 2.17
N ASP A 130 -6.82 -9.47 1.92
CA ASP A 130 -5.48 -10.04 1.90
C ASP A 130 -5.13 -10.61 3.29
N PRO A 131 -4.65 -11.86 3.38
CA PRO A 131 -4.47 -12.54 4.66
C PRO A 131 -3.26 -12.05 5.47
N VAL A 132 -2.31 -11.33 4.87
CA VAL A 132 -1.08 -10.88 5.52
C VAL A 132 -1.21 -9.42 5.96
N PHE A 133 -1.71 -8.57 5.06
CA PHE A 133 -1.79 -7.13 5.22
C PHE A 133 -3.19 -6.65 5.63
N GLY A 134 -4.22 -7.51 5.59
CA GLY A 134 -5.61 -7.13 5.87
C GLY A 134 -6.21 -6.17 4.83
N LEU A 135 -5.58 -6.03 3.67
CA LEU A 135 -5.95 -5.09 2.62
C LEU A 135 -7.18 -5.57 1.85
N HIS A 136 -8.10 -4.66 1.53
CA HIS A 136 -9.29 -5.00 0.73
C HIS A 136 -8.96 -4.91 -0.76
N VAL A 137 -8.85 -6.05 -1.42
CA VAL A 137 -8.49 -6.16 -2.84
C VAL A 137 -9.76 -6.39 -3.67
N PRO A 138 -10.02 -5.60 -4.73
CA PRO A 138 -11.16 -5.86 -5.61
C PRO A 138 -10.94 -7.19 -6.35
N GLY A 139 -12.01 -7.99 -6.48
CA GLY A 139 -11.96 -9.28 -7.19
C GLY A 139 -11.86 -9.13 -8.71
N GLN A 140 -12.26 -7.98 -9.25
CA GLN A 140 -12.19 -7.67 -10.67
C GLN A 140 -11.94 -6.18 -10.91
N CYS A 141 -11.34 -5.84 -12.06
CA CYS A 141 -11.18 -4.47 -12.52
C CYS A 141 -11.25 -4.44 -14.05
N PRO A 142 -12.02 -3.53 -14.67
CA PRO A 142 -12.03 -3.38 -16.12
C PRO A 142 -10.63 -3.19 -16.70
N ASP A 143 -10.38 -3.81 -17.86
CA ASP A 143 -9.13 -3.73 -18.62
C ASP A 143 -7.88 -4.25 -17.88
N VAL A 144 -8.07 -5.02 -16.79
CA VAL A 144 -6.99 -5.64 -16.01
C VAL A 144 -7.27 -7.14 -15.88
N ASP A 145 -6.24 -7.98 -16.13
CA ASP A 145 -6.31 -9.42 -15.86
C ASP A 145 -6.51 -9.65 -14.35
N GLU A 146 -7.61 -10.30 -13.98
CA GLU A 146 -7.98 -10.60 -12.58
C GLU A 146 -6.87 -11.34 -11.83
N LYS A 147 -6.05 -12.14 -12.54
CA LYS A 147 -4.90 -12.83 -11.92
C LYS A 147 -3.88 -11.85 -11.33
N LEU A 148 -3.80 -10.62 -11.86
CA LEU A 148 -2.95 -9.55 -11.30
C LEU A 148 -3.40 -9.10 -9.92
N LEU A 149 -4.69 -9.22 -9.60
CA LEU A 149 -5.28 -8.81 -8.32
C LEU A 149 -4.93 -9.79 -7.19
N THR A 150 -4.43 -10.99 -7.50
CA THR A 150 -4.00 -11.97 -6.48
C THR A 150 -2.50 -12.27 -6.60
N PRO A 151 -1.61 -11.42 -6.02
CA PRO A 151 -0.16 -11.52 -6.21
C PRO A 151 0.41 -12.91 -5.93
N ARG A 152 -0.06 -13.57 -4.85
CA ARG A 152 0.41 -14.91 -4.47
C ARG A 152 0.30 -15.94 -5.58
N GLU A 153 -0.78 -15.93 -6.35
CA GLU A 153 -1.02 -16.88 -7.43
C GLU A 153 -0.15 -16.63 -8.66
N LEU A 154 0.49 -15.46 -8.74
CA LEU A 154 1.40 -15.10 -9.81
C LEU A 154 2.85 -15.50 -9.56
N TRP A 155 3.20 -15.81 -8.32
CA TRP A 155 4.52 -16.30 -7.99
C TRP A 155 4.65 -17.77 -8.40
N LYS A 156 5.75 -18.09 -9.09
CA LYS A 156 6.06 -19.49 -9.45
C LYS A 156 6.22 -20.36 -8.21
N ASP A 157 6.79 -19.78 -7.16
CA ASP A 157 7.00 -20.41 -5.85
C ASP A 157 6.21 -19.64 -4.80
N LYS A 158 5.11 -20.23 -4.34
CA LYS A 158 4.23 -19.67 -3.32
C LYS A 158 4.92 -19.55 -1.96
N HIS A 159 5.85 -20.43 -1.63
CA HIS A 159 6.61 -20.34 -0.40
C HIS A 159 7.54 -19.13 -0.42
N LYS A 160 8.18 -18.83 -1.56
CA LYS A 160 8.94 -17.58 -1.71
C LYS A 160 8.07 -16.33 -1.56
N TYR A 161 6.82 -16.36 -2.07
CA TYR A 161 5.87 -15.28 -1.82
C TYR A 161 5.63 -15.13 -0.31
N ASP A 162 5.24 -16.22 0.36
CA ASP A 162 4.90 -16.23 1.79
C ASP A 162 6.07 -15.70 2.64
N THR A 163 7.31 -16.11 2.34
CA THR A 163 8.52 -15.59 3.02
C THR A 163 8.72 -14.09 2.81
N ASN A 164 8.54 -13.57 1.59
CA ASN A 164 8.71 -12.14 1.31
C ASN A 164 7.56 -11.31 1.90
N ALA A 165 6.34 -11.84 1.90
CA ALA A 165 5.16 -11.19 2.48
C ALA A 165 5.33 -11.06 4.00
N TYR A 166 5.74 -12.16 4.67
CA TYR A 166 6.07 -12.15 6.10
C TYR A 166 7.21 -11.18 6.43
N ARG A 167 8.30 -11.19 5.64
CA ARG A 167 9.42 -10.26 5.82
C ARG A 167 8.97 -8.80 5.74
N LEU A 168 8.14 -8.46 4.75
CA LEU A 168 7.62 -7.10 4.62
C LEU A 168 6.65 -6.76 5.77
N ALA A 169 5.79 -7.70 6.17
CA ALA A 169 4.88 -7.53 7.29
C ALA A 169 5.61 -7.25 8.62
N CYS A 170 6.67 -8.01 8.94
CA CYS A 170 7.55 -7.72 10.08
C CYS A 170 8.18 -6.31 9.99
N ALA A 171 8.59 -5.88 8.78
CA ALA A 171 9.21 -4.56 8.61
C ALA A 171 8.21 -3.43 8.87
N PHE A 172 6.96 -3.58 8.43
CA PHE A 172 5.86 -2.66 8.76
C PHE A 172 5.62 -2.61 10.26
N GLU A 173 5.44 -3.76 10.92
CA GLU A 173 5.18 -3.86 12.36
C GLU A 173 6.31 -3.22 13.17
N HIS A 174 7.57 -3.56 12.85
CA HIS A 174 8.74 -2.96 13.49
C HIS A 174 8.80 -1.45 13.31
N ASN A 175 8.59 -0.94 12.09
CA ASN A 175 8.58 0.50 11.84
C ASN A 175 7.44 1.21 12.58
N PHE A 176 6.26 0.59 12.70
CA PHE A 176 5.09 1.24 13.28
C PHE A 176 5.14 1.34 14.81
N ARG A 177 5.97 0.55 15.50
CA ARG A 177 6.14 0.60 16.97
C ARG A 177 6.39 2.00 17.52
N LYS A 178 7.07 2.87 16.76
CA LYS A 178 7.34 4.26 17.17
C LYS A 178 6.08 5.14 17.29
N TYR A 179 4.93 4.71 16.74
CA TYR A 179 3.68 5.45 16.78
C TYR A 179 2.61 4.80 17.66
N GLN A 180 2.83 3.59 18.19
CA GLN A 180 1.79 2.80 18.88
C GLN A 180 1.14 3.55 20.06
N ASP A 181 1.92 4.32 20.80
CA ASP A 181 1.44 5.12 21.94
C ASP A 181 0.89 6.49 21.53
N GLU A 182 1.02 6.87 20.25
CA GLU A 182 0.60 8.17 19.71
C GLU A 182 -0.68 8.10 18.86
N VAL A 183 -1.19 6.89 18.56
CA VAL A 183 -2.39 6.66 17.75
C VAL A 183 -3.41 5.79 18.49
N SER A 184 -4.65 5.72 17.98
CA SER A 184 -5.64 4.81 18.55
C SER A 184 -5.27 3.34 18.33
N VAL A 185 -5.80 2.47 19.20
CA VAL A 185 -5.61 1.02 19.07
C VAL A 185 -6.11 0.50 17.72
N ASP A 186 -7.23 1.03 17.21
CA ASP A 186 -7.79 0.62 15.92
C ASP A 186 -6.83 0.93 14.76
N ILE A 187 -6.14 2.08 14.79
CA ILE A 187 -5.09 2.42 13.82
C ILE A 187 -3.91 1.47 13.98
N SER A 188 -3.44 1.23 15.21
CA SER A 188 -2.31 0.33 15.46
C SER A 188 -2.56 -1.11 15.02
N LEU A 189 -3.82 -1.57 15.05
CA LEU A 189 -4.20 -2.93 14.63
C LEU A 189 -4.54 -3.04 13.14
N SER A 190 -4.57 -1.91 12.42
CA SER A 190 -4.89 -1.86 10.97
C SER A 190 -3.71 -2.21 10.07
N GLY A 191 -2.55 -2.51 10.65
CA GLY A 191 -1.36 -2.98 9.96
C GLY A 191 -1.40 -4.47 9.61
N PRO A 192 -0.29 -4.98 9.03
CA PRO A 192 -0.13 -6.40 8.74
C PRO A 192 -0.21 -7.26 9.99
N GLN A 193 -0.78 -8.46 9.84
CA GLN A 193 -0.89 -9.46 10.89
C GLN A 193 0.29 -10.42 10.75
N VAL A 194 1.12 -10.49 11.79
CA VAL A 194 2.40 -11.22 11.80
C VAL A 194 2.42 -12.23 12.94
#